data_AF-A0A8S2ZZE4-F1
#
_entry.id   AF-A0A8S2ZZE4-F1
#
_cell.length_a   1.000
_cell.length_b   1.000
_cell.length_c   1.000
_cell.angle_alpha   90.00
_cell.angle_beta   90.00
_cell.angle_gamma   90.00
#
_symmetry.space_group_name_H-M   'P 1'
#
loop_
_entity.id
_entity.type
_entity.pdbx_description
1 polymer ?
#
loop_
_entity_poly.entity_id
_entity_poly.type
_entity_poly.pdbx_seq_one_letter_code
_entity_poly.pdbx_strand_id
1 'polypeptide(L)'
;NGTVELALELKDTQVALNDSIRVVREIKADVARLNASVGELSGDYSTFKQKMTQTLLYLSINEILSNRPNLVFIRSSDVPAVIQQIMQETNDSLDSILEDQSSLIALTQLILYQKIYFMPTTMYRSQNAEEIGRLIFTNVIGLP
;
A
#
# COMPACT_ATOMS: atom_id res chain seq x y z
N ASN A 1 55.88 44.48 33.40
CA ASN A 1 55.48 43.05 33.33
C ASN A 1 54.02 42.87 32.93
N GLY A 2 53.04 43.52 33.55
CA GLY A 2 51.61 43.29 33.22
C GLY A 2 51.16 43.63 31.79
N THR A 3 51.81 44.57 31.08
CA THR A 3 51.46 44.89 29.69
C THR A 3 51.86 43.80 28.69
N VAL A 4 52.94 43.08 28.96
CA VAL A 4 53.41 41.96 28.12
C VAL A 4 52.54 40.74 28.35
N GLU A 5 52.15 40.49 29.59
CA GLU A 5 51.25 39.40 29.98
C GLU A 5 49.87 39.56 29.34
N LEU A 6 49.29 40.76 29.40
CA LEU A 6 48.03 41.07 28.73
C LEU A 6 48.11 40.88 27.21
N ALA A 7 49.24 41.25 26.58
CA ALA A 7 49.43 41.06 25.15
C ALA A 7 49.51 39.58 24.74
N LEU A 8 50.10 38.73 25.59
CA LEU A 8 50.14 37.29 25.39
C LEU A 8 48.74 36.67 25.54
N GLU A 9 48.02 37.05 26.59
CA GLU A 9 46.65 36.56 26.84
C GLU A 9 45.69 36.95 25.70
N LEU A 10 45.79 38.18 25.19
CA LEU A 10 45.02 38.63 24.04
C LEU A 10 45.35 37.83 22.77
N LYS A 11 46.62 37.51 22.56
CA LYS A 11 47.06 36.68 21.42
C LYS A 11 46.47 35.28 21.52
N ASP A 12 46.56 34.64 22.69
CA ASP A 12 46.04 33.29 22.91
C ASP A 12 44.51 33.26 22.75
N THR A 13 43.82 34.28 23.26
CA THR A 13 42.38 34.47 23.07
C THR A 13 42.02 34.62 21.59
N GLN A 14 42.80 35.38 20.82
CA GLN A 14 42.57 35.56 19.38
C GLN A 14 42.77 34.24 18.61
N VAL A 15 43.75 33.43 18.99
CA VAL A 15 43.98 32.10 18.41
C VAL A 15 42.79 31.19 18.71
N ALA A 16 42.37 31.09 19.97
CA ALA A 16 41.22 30.28 20.38
C ALA A 16 39.92 30.72 19.69
N LEU A 17 39.72 32.03 19.51
CA LEU A 17 38.57 32.57 18.78
C LEU A 17 38.61 32.16 17.30
N ASN A 18 39.75 32.28 16.65
CA ASN A 18 39.91 31.89 15.25
C ASN A 18 39.67 30.38 15.04
N ASP A 19 40.19 29.56 15.94
CA ASP A 19 39.95 28.10 15.91
C ASP A 19 38.47 27.79 16.13
N SER A 20 37.81 28.47 17.08
CA SER A 20 36.37 28.30 17.31
C SER A 20 35.54 28.69 16.09
N ILE A 21 35.89 29.79 15.40
CA ILE A 21 35.24 30.21 14.16
C ILE A 21 35.42 29.16 13.06
N ARG A 22 36.60 28.54 12.94
CA ARG A 22 36.85 27.46 11.98
C ARG A 22 35.92 26.27 12.27
N VAL A 23 35.89 25.79 13.52
CA VAL A 23 35.04 24.66 13.93
C VAL A 23 33.56 24.95 13.66
N VAL A 24 33.08 26.16 13.97
CA VAL A 24 31.68 26.54 13.69
C VAL A 24 31.38 26.51 12.19
N ARG A 25 32.32 26.91 11.33
CA ARG A 25 32.13 26.82 9.88
C ARG A 25 32.06 25.38 9.39
N GLU A 26 32.91 24.50 9.92
CA GLU A 26 32.90 23.07 9.60
C GLU A 26 31.57 22.43 10.03
N ILE A 27 31.12 22.67 11.26
CA ILE A 27 29.83 22.17 11.75
C ILE A 27 28.68 22.67 10.88
N LYS A 28 28.68 23.95 10.47
CA LYS A 28 27.65 24.48 9.57
C LYS A 28 27.64 23.75 8.21
N ALA A 29 28.81 23.44 7.67
CA ALA A 29 28.91 22.68 6.43
C ALA A 29 28.40 21.25 6.60
N ASP A 30 28.72 20.60 7.72
CA ASP A 30 28.25 19.26 8.06
C ASP A 30 26.74 19.20 8.21
N VAL A 31 26.15 20.16 8.93
CA VAL A 31 24.70 20.28 9.09
C VAL A 31 24.01 20.47 7.75
N ALA A 32 24.57 21.29 6.85
CA ALA A 32 24.02 21.48 5.51
C ALA A 32 24.04 20.18 4.70
N ARG A 33 25.14 19.41 4.76
CA ARG A 33 25.26 18.10 4.10
C ARG A 33 24.28 17.07 4.67
N LEU A 34 24.13 17.03 5.99
CA LEU A 34 23.18 16.13 6.65
C LEU A 34 21.74 16.44 6.25
N ASN A 35 21.36 17.72 6.23
CA ASN A 35 20.02 18.15 5.81
C ASN A 35 19.73 17.75 4.36
N ALA A 36 20.70 17.90 3.45
CA ALA A 36 20.56 17.44 2.07
C ALA A 36 20.33 15.92 2.01
N SER A 37 21.14 15.15 2.73
CA SER A 37 21.05 13.68 2.77
C SER A 37 19.70 13.19 3.34
N VAL A 38 19.19 13.87 4.39
CA VAL A 38 17.87 13.57 4.96
C VAL A 38 16.75 13.90 3.96
N GLY A 39 16.90 14.99 3.21
CA GLY A 39 15.95 15.35 2.15
C GLY A 39 15.88 14.29 1.05
N GLU A 40 17.03 13.82 0.57
CA GLU A 40 17.13 12.73 -0.41
C GLU A 40 16.49 11.44 0.09
N LEU A 41 16.84 11.01 1.31
CA LEU A 41 16.29 9.80 1.91
C LEU A 41 14.76 9.85 2.08
N SER A 42 14.23 11.03 2.42
CA SER A 42 12.78 11.26 2.51
C SER A 42 12.09 11.08 1.14
N GLY A 43 12.71 11.61 0.08
CA GLY A 43 12.24 11.44 -1.30
C GLY A 43 12.24 9.98 -1.75
N ASP A 44 13.33 9.27 -1.47
CA ASP A 44 13.47 7.84 -1.78
C ASP A 44 12.45 6.99 -1.03
N TYR A 45 12.23 7.27 0.25
CA TYR A 45 11.23 6.58 1.06
C TYR A 45 9.81 6.78 0.52
N SER A 46 9.45 7.99 0.12
CA SER A 46 8.15 8.29 -0.50
C SER A 46 7.95 7.47 -1.78
N THR A 47 8.97 7.45 -2.64
CA THR A 47 8.98 6.67 -3.88
C THR A 47 8.85 5.17 -3.62
N PHE A 48 9.59 4.64 -2.64
CA PHE A 48 9.51 3.25 -2.22
C PHE A 48 8.10 2.89 -1.74
N LYS A 49 7.51 3.72 -0.88
CA LYS A 49 6.15 3.52 -0.36
C LYS A 49 5.12 3.47 -1.49
N GLN A 50 5.24 4.35 -2.48
CA GLN A 50 4.37 4.34 -3.66
C GLN A 50 4.53 3.04 -4.47
N LYS A 51 5.77 2.65 -4.80
CA LYS A 51 6.05 1.40 -5.54
C LYS A 51 5.55 0.16 -4.81
N MET A 52 5.75 0.11 -3.49
CA MET A 52 5.27 -0.99 -2.66
C MET A 52 3.73 -1.07 -2.68
N THR A 53 3.05 0.07 -2.53
CA THR A 53 1.58 0.15 -2.60
C THR A 53 1.06 -0.35 -3.95
N GLN A 54 1.67 0.09 -5.05
CA GLN A 54 1.32 -0.35 -6.40
C GLN A 54 1.55 -1.86 -6.59
N THR A 55 2.68 -2.38 -6.10
CA THR A 55 3.01 -3.81 -6.18
C THR A 55 2.01 -4.67 -5.42
N LEU A 56 1.66 -4.27 -4.19
CA LEU A 56 0.68 -4.98 -3.37
C LEU A 56 -0.72 -4.96 -4.00
N LEU A 57 -1.11 -3.83 -4.59
CA LEU A 57 -2.36 -3.71 -5.33
C LEU A 57 -2.39 -4.65 -6.54
N TYR A 58 -1.33 -4.64 -7.34
CA TYR A 58 -1.17 -5.53 -8.49
C TYR A 58 -1.24 -7.02 -8.10
N LEU A 59 -0.55 -7.41 -7.03
CA LEU A 59 -0.61 -8.77 -6.50
C LEU A 59 -2.03 -9.16 -6.08
N SER A 60 -2.74 -8.25 -5.39
CA SER A 60 -4.12 -8.50 -4.96
C SER A 60 -5.07 -8.69 -6.14
N ILE A 61 -4.92 -7.86 -7.19
CA ILE A 61 -5.70 -8.00 -8.43
C ILE A 61 -5.39 -9.34 -9.10
N ASN A 62 -4.11 -9.70 -9.27
CA ASN A 62 -3.72 -10.97 -9.86
C ASN A 62 -4.24 -12.19 -9.09
N GLU A 63 -4.21 -12.13 -7.76
CA GLU A 63 -4.77 -13.19 -6.92
C GLU A 63 -6.28 -13.31 -7.09
N ILE A 64 -7.01 -12.17 -7.13
CA ILE A 64 -8.44 -12.13 -7.43
C ILE A 64 -8.72 -12.78 -8.80
N LEU A 65 -8.02 -12.34 -9.86
CA LEU A 65 -8.14 -12.91 -11.20
C LEU A 65 -7.79 -14.40 -11.25
N SER A 66 -6.94 -14.87 -10.34
CA SER A 66 -6.59 -16.28 -10.17
C SER A 66 -7.55 -17.04 -9.24
N ASN A 67 -8.75 -16.52 -8.98
CA ASN A 67 -9.76 -17.08 -8.07
C ASN A 67 -9.30 -17.28 -6.62
N ARG A 68 -8.30 -16.50 -6.18
CA ARG A 68 -7.83 -16.43 -4.80
C ARG A 68 -8.25 -15.08 -4.20
N PRO A 69 -9.39 -15.01 -3.47
CA PRO A 69 -9.86 -13.77 -2.87
C PRO A 69 -8.85 -13.31 -1.82
N ASN A 70 -7.98 -12.38 -2.20
CA ASN A 70 -7.12 -11.67 -1.27
C ASN A 70 -7.45 -10.19 -1.29
N LEU A 71 -8.20 -9.77 -0.28
CA LEU A 71 -8.56 -8.37 -0.06
C LEU A 71 -7.62 -7.68 0.94
N VAL A 72 -6.66 -8.39 1.52
CA VAL A 72 -5.86 -7.93 2.67
C VAL A 72 -5.06 -6.67 2.35
N PHE A 73 -4.63 -6.50 1.11
CA PHE A 73 -3.82 -5.36 0.70
C PHE A 73 -4.60 -4.29 -0.09
N ILE A 74 -5.91 -4.44 -0.24
CA ILE A 74 -6.76 -3.47 -0.92
C ILE A 74 -7.28 -2.47 0.12
N ARG A 75 -6.80 -1.23 0.04
CA ARG A 75 -7.33 -0.14 0.86
C ARG A 75 -8.69 0.28 0.34
N SER A 76 -9.56 0.76 1.23
CA SER A 76 -10.90 1.22 0.85
C SER A 76 -10.90 2.28 -0.26
N SER A 77 -9.86 3.12 -0.32
CA SER A 77 -9.68 4.13 -1.39
C SER A 77 -9.40 3.52 -2.77
N ASP A 78 -8.81 2.33 -2.81
CA ASP A 78 -8.33 1.68 -4.04
C ASP A 78 -9.40 0.73 -4.60
N VAL A 79 -10.45 0.41 -3.83
CA VAL A 79 -11.55 -0.48 -4.21
C VAL A 79 -12.22 -0.10 -5.54
N PRO A 80 -12.58 1.17 -5.81
CA PRO A 80 -13.20 1.53 -7.09
C PRO A 80 -12.31 1.24 -8.30
N ALA A 81 -11.00 1.53 -8.18
CA ALA A 81 -10.04 1.27 -9.24
C ALA A 81 -9.84 -0.24 -9.48
N VAL A 82 -9.83 -1.04 -8.42
CA VAL A 82 -9.77 -2.51 -8.52
C VAL A 82 -11.01 -3.06 -9.23
N ILE A 83 -12.21 -2.60 -8.85
CA ILE A 83 -13.46 -3.01 -9.50
C ILE A 83 -13.40 -2.70 -11.00
N GLN A 84 -13.01 -1.48 -11.36
CA GLN A 84 -12.89 -1.06 -12.75
C GLN A 84 -11.91 -1.94 -13.54
N GLN A 85 -10.75 -2.24 -12.94
CA GLN A 85 -9.75 -3.12 -13.57
C GLN A 85 -10.30 -4.53 -13.77
N ILE A 86 -10.95 -5.10 -12.76
CA ILE A 86 -11.55 -6.44 -12.84
C ILE A 86 -12.60 -6.49 -13.97
N MET A 87 -13.48 -5.48 -14.03
CA MET A 87 -14.51 -5.40 -15.08
C MET A 87 -13.91 -5.32 -16.49
N GLN A 88 -12.83 -4.56 -16.66
CA GLN A 88 -12.11 -4.48 -17.94
C GLN A 88 -11.51 -5.82 -18.35
N GLU A 89 -10.94 -6.57 -17.40
CA GLU A 89 -10.29 -7.86 -17.66
C GLU A 89 -11.30 -9.01 -17.86
N THR A 90 -12.46 -8.98 -17.19
CA THR A 90 -13.47 -10.04 -17.32
C THR A 90 -14.53 -9.80 -18.39
N ASN A 91 -14.55 -8.62 -19.01
CA ASN A 91 -15.51 -8.24 -20.06
C ASN A 91 -16.99 -8.32 -19.59
N ASP A 92 -17.22 -8.19 -18.28
CA ASP A 92 -18.55 -8.22 -17.68
C ASP A 92 -19.09 -6.80 -17.47
N SER A 93 -20.29 -6.51 -18.01
CA SER A 93 -21.04 -5.28 -17.72
C SER A 93 -21.84 -5.44 -16.42
N LEU A 94 -21.41 -4.79 -15.34
CA LEU A 94 -22.06 -4.83 -14.02
C LEU A 94 -23.04 -3.67 -13.79
N ASP A 95 -23.73 -3.25 -14.85
CA ASP A 95 -24.63 -2.09 -14.80
C ASP A 95 -25.77 -2.28 -13.78
N SER A 96 -26.07 -3.51 -13.35
CA SER A 96 -27.11 -3.79 -12.33
C SER A 96 -26.60 -3.99 -10.90
N ILE A 97 -25.29 -4.24 -10.69
CA ILE A 97 -24.74 -4.56 -9.35
C ILE A 97 -24.20 -3.31 -8.64
N LEU A 98 -23.82 -2.29 -9.41
CA LEU A 98 -23.13 -1.11 -8.90
C LEU A 98 -24.05 0.08 -8.56
N GLU A 99 -25.33 0.05 -8.95
CA GLU A 99 -26.21 1.22 -8.79
C GLU A 99 -26.65 1.50 -7.35
N ASP A 100 -26.54 0.54 -6.42
CA ASP A 100 -27.09 0.73 -5.05
C ASP A 100 -26.28 0.10 -3.91
N GLN A 101 -25.04 -0.35 -4.15
CA GLN A 101 -24.24 -1.06 -3.14
C GLN A 101 -22.91 -0.38 -2.82
N SER A 102 -22.48 -0.51 -1.56
CA SER A 102 -21.14 -0.05 -1.16
C SER A 102 -20.08 -0.76 -2.01
N SER A 103 -19.05 -0.04 -2.44
CA SER A 103 -18.02 -0.58 -3.35
C SER A 103 -17.35 -1.85 -2.79
N LEU A 104 -17.25 -2.00 -1.47
CA LEU A 104 -16.73 -3.21 -0.83
C LEU A 104 -17.63 -4.43 -1.07
N ILE A 105 -18.95 -4.24 -1.04
CA ILE A 105 -19.92 -5.30 -1.33
C ILE A 105 -19.86 -5.66 -2.81
N ALA A 106 -19.77 -4.66 -3.71
CA ALA A 106 -19.61 -4.91 -5.13
C ALA A 106 -18.33 -5.70 -5.45
N LEU A 107 -17.20 -5.35 -4.83
CA LEU A 107 -15.94 -6.11 -4.97
C LEU A 107 -16.08 -7.54 -4.42
N THR A 108 -16.70 -7.70 -3.26
CA THR A 108 -16.94 -9.01 -2.65
C THR A 108 -17.83 -9.87 -3.54
N GLN A 109 -18.91 -9.29 -4.09
CA GLN A 109 -19.80 -9.96 -5.02
C GLN A 109 -19.11 -10.30 -6.33
N LEU A 110 -18.31 -9.40 -6.91
CA LEU A 110 -17.50 -9.69 -8.09
C LEU A 110 -16.60 -10.91 -7.88
N ILE A 111 -15.92 -10.96 -6.75
CA ILE A 111 -15.05 -12.09 -6.41
C ILE A 111 -15.86 -13.36 -6.15
N LEU A 112 -17.06 -13.24 -5.55
CA LEU A 112 -17.97 -14.36 -5.36
C LEU A 112 -18.54 -14.85 -6.69
N TYR A 113 -18.95 -13.97 -7.61
CA TYR A 113 -19.48 -14.29 -8.94
C TYR A 113 -18.43 -14.99 -9.80
N GLN A 114 -17.17 -14.56 -9.75
CA GLN A 114 -16.04 -15.28 -10.38
C GLN A 114 -15.86 -16.70 -9.81
N LYS A 115 -16.30 -16.97 -8.58
CA LYS A 115 -16.29 -18.30 -7.95
C LYS A 115 -17.53 -19.15 -8.20
N ILE A 116 -18.60 -18.63 -8.81
CA ILE A 116 -19.78 -19.43 -9.20
C ILE A 116 -19.61 -19.93 -10.65
N TYR A 117 -18.46 -20.53 -10.95
CA TYR A 117 -18.32 -21.51 -12.04
C TYR A 117 -17.94 -22.91 -11.49
N PHE A 118 -18.41 -23.24 -10.28
CA PHE A 118 -18.31 -24.59 -9.71
C PHE A 118 -19.68 -25.25 -9.53
N MET A 119 -20.47 -25.30 -10.59
CA MET A 119 -21.11 -26.56 -10.95
C MET A 119 -21.04 -26.69 -12.47
N PRO A 120 -20.34 -27.70 -13.02
CA PRO A 120 -20.58 -28.08 -14.40
C PRO A 120 -22.08 -28.36 -14.52
N THR A 121 -22.74 -27.79 -15.53
CA THR A 121 -24.12 -28.08 -15.94
C THR A 121 -24.29 -29.52 -16.46
N THR A 122 -23.36 -30.42 -16.13
CA THR A 122 -23.62 -31.85 -16.22
C THR A 122 -24.73 -32.13 -15.24
N MET A 123 -25.96 -32.23 -15.75
CA MET A 123 -27.13 -32.68 -15.01
C MET A 123 -26.71 -33.87 -14.16
N TYR A 124 -26.67 -33.67 -12.84
CA TYR A 124 -26.43 -34.76 -11.93
C TYR A 124 -27.60 -35.74 -12.08
N ARG A 125 -27.33 -36.90 -12.66
CA ARG A 125 -28.29 -38.00 -12.75
C ARG A 125 -27.84 -39.04 -11.73
N SER A 126 -28.44 -39.00 -10.55
CA SER A 126 -28.17 -40.03 -9.54
C SER A 126 -28.53 -41.40 -10.12
N GLN A 127 -27.61 -42.36 -10.04
CA GLN A 127 -27.88 -43.77 -10.35
C GLN A 127 -28.29 -44.56 -9.11
N ASN A 128 -28.29 -43.93 -7.92
CA ASN A 128 -28.61 -44.56 -6.65
C ASN A 128 -29.99 -44.12 -6.16
N ALA A 129 -30.93 -45.07 -6.10
CA ALA A 129 -32.29 -44.82 -5.62
C ALA A 129 -32.37 -44.50 -4.12
N GLU A 130 -31.27 -44.68 -3.37
CA GLU A 130 -31.20 -44.46 -1.92
C GLU A 130 -30.59 -43.10 -1.53
N GLU A 131 -30.24 -42.24 -2.49
CA GLU A 131 -29.69 -40.92 -2.18
C GLU A 131 -30.80 -39.95 -1.73
N ILE A 132 -30.95 -39.76 -0.41
CA ILE A 132 -31.91 -38.82 0.19
C ILE A 132 -31.34 -37.40 0.15
N GLY A 133 -31.20 -36.85 -1.05
CA GLY A 133 -30.83 -35.46 -1.30
C GLY A 133 -29.42 -35.07 -0.86
N ARG A 134 -28.92 -33.98 -1.44
CA ARG A 134 -27.64 -33.38 -1.05
C ARG A 134 -27.89 -31.97 -0.55
N LEU A 135 -27.33 -31.64 0.62
CA LEU A 135 -27.36 -30.29 1.17
C LEU A 135 -26.61 -29.34 0.23
N ILE A 136 -27.35 -28.39 -0.34
CA ILE A 136 -26.79 -27.27 -1.11
C ILE A 136 -26.68 -26.10 -0.13
N PHE A 137 -25.44 -25.65 0.14
CA PHE A 137 -25.22 -24.40 0.85
C PHE A 137 -25.49 -23.25 -0.12
N THR A 138 -26.68 -22.67 -0.05
CA THR A 138 -26.94 -21.34 -0.61
C THR A 138 -26.71 -20.33 0.50
N ASN A 139 -25.70 -19.46 0.36
CA ASN A 139 -25.59 -18.29 1.22
C ASN A 139 -26.69 -17.30 0.81
N VAL A 140 -27.89 -17.49 1.37
CA VAL A 140 -28.93 -16.47 1.36
C VAL A 140 -28.53 -15.44 2.41
N ILE A 141 -27.87 -14.36 1.97
CA ILE A 141 -27.80 -13.15 2.79
C ILE A 141 -29.21 -12.55 2.75
N GLY A 142 -29.97 -12.79 3.81
CA GLY A 142 -31.21 -12.06 4.06
C GLY A 142 -30.86 -10.61 4.36
N LEU A 143 -31.15 -9.71 3.43
CA LEU A 143 -31.24 -8.28 3.70
C LEU A 143 -32.62 -8.01 4.33
N PRO A 144 -32.74 -7.16 5.37
CA PRO A 144 -34.03 -6.63 5.82
C PRO A 144 -34.64 -5.69 4.77
#